data_AF-A0A3D5WB68-F1
#
_entry.id   AF-A0A3D5WB68-F1
#
_cell.length_a   1.000
_cell.length_b   1.000
_cell.length_c   1.000
_cell.angle_alpha   90.00
_cell.angle_beta   90.00
_cell.angle_gamma   90.00
#
_symmetry.space_group_name_H-M   'P 1'
#
loop_
_entity.id
_entity.type
_entity.pdbx_description
1 polymer ?
#
loop_
_entity_poly.entity_id
_entity_poly.type
_entity_poly.pdbx_seq_one_letter_code
_entity_poly.pdbx_strand_id
1 'polypeptide(L)'
;MQELHNPCIEFETGKKLVDPKQIGFTFKYMSRCCSTHNEKKNLSRERNYFSKKINYKKDPYGAIGRFKTVTIIGVSGAMGSEILKRILTEHALPDCEKIQLFGRPKNASQGRDKIFYYALIEKLKDGMDGVLPNIEFVDSYDRVDGELIIMCAGKTIPKDTGRASDRTTLMHENKAIFEDCAKSIKENPSRIPEMVIVVSNPNELCTWVFSRYFKRVVAIGPVLDSMRFQREIREELDLPVEISVDGLVGGNHELRGMVIYKSMLRINCEPPTGQILEDISPTLKKNPDVDEVYNKAYEMVQRGSEGVFNYINTYPIPTRLSVKPLIEYYCGERADFPVGIAVIAIIKAFLANVRTLVTLTKRTSLGENEICIGVPLFISKDGIEEIDLDSIENFRAYRDDEQLFRAVEVFKNKYSCPA
;
A
#
# COMPACT_ATOMS: atom_id res chain seq x y z
N MET A 1 -19.59 -42.28 -38.28
CA MET A 1 -18.67 -41.96 -39.39
C MET A 1 -18.82 -40.49 -39.69
N GLN A 2 -17.88 -39.58 -39.45
CA GLN A 2 -16.48 -39.68 -39.02
C GLN A 2 -16.17 -38.44 -38.18
N GLU A 3 -15.65 -38.67 -36.98
CA GLU A 3 -14.77 -37.73 -36.27
C GLU A 3 -13.37 -37.77 -36.91
N LEU A 4 -12.67 -36.64 -36.90
CA LEU A 4 -11.23 -36.46 -37.12
C LEU A 4 -10.80 -35.35 -36.13
N HIS A 5 -10.28 -35.67 -34.93
CA HIS A 5 -8.85 -35.82 -34.55
C HIS A 5 -7.96 -34.67 -35.10
N ASN A 6 -7.21 -33.85 -34.33
CA ASN A 6 -6.25 -34.09 -33.22
C ASN A 6 -5.73 -32.72 -32.67
N PRO A 7 -4.86 -32.62 -31.62
CA PRO A 7 -4.52 -33.55 -30.54
C PRO A 7 -4.58 -32.93 -29.12
N CYS A 8 -4.78 -33.82 -28.13
CA CYS A 8 -4.54 -33.60 -26.71
C CYS A 8 -3.06 -33.29 -26.40
N ILE A 9 -2.83 -32.42 -25.41
CA ILE A 9 -1.74 -32.60 -24.44
C ILE A 9 -2.43 -32.93 -23.13
N GLU A 10 -2.42 -34.22 -22.77
CA GLU A 10 -2.80 -34.71 -21.46
C GLU A 10 -1.67 -34.44 -20.47
N PHE A 11 -1.99 -33.77 -19.36
CA PHE A 11 -1.37 -34.12 -18.08
C PHE A 11 -2.46 -34.69 -17.20
N GLU A 12 -2.25 -35.96 -16.85
CA GLU A 12 -3.07 -36.78 -15.99
C GLU A 12 -3.35 -36.08 -14.65
N THR A 13 -4.62 -35.77 -14.38
CA THR A 13 -5.28 -36.13 -13.11
C THR A 13 -6.79 -36.17 -13.36
N GLY A 14 -7.34 -37.39 -13.44
CA GLY A 14 -8.74 -37.67 -13.74
C GLY A 14 -9.73 -37.23 -12.67
N LYS A 15 -10.00 -35.92 -12.55
CA LYS A 15 -11.21 -35.38 -11.90
C LYS A 15 -11.91 -34.40 -12.83
N LYS A 16 -13.18 -34.67 -13.14
CA LYS A 16 -14.09 -33.69 -13.74
C LYS A 16 -14.15 -32.46 -12.82
N LEU A 17 -13.63 -31.33 -13.28
CA LEU A 17 -13.87 -30.03 -12.67
C LEU A 17 -15.34 -29.66 -12.93
N VAL A 18 -16.17 -29.87 -11.91
CA VAL A 18 -17.52 -29.32 -11.84
C VAL A 18 -17.40 -28.06 -10.98
N ASP A 19 -17.77 -26.91 -11.57
CA ASP A 19 -17.88 -25.55 -11.00
C ASP A 19 -16.74 -24.55 -11.40
N PRO A 20 -17.04 -23.55 -12.26
CA PRO A 20 -16.14 -22.43 -12.60
C PRO A 20 -15.72 -21.52 -11.43
N LYS A 21 -16.20 -21.77 -10.20
CA LYS A 21 -15.83 -21.01 -8.99
C LYS A 21 -14.45 -21.33 -8.39
N GLN A 22 -13.64 -22.19 -9.02
CA GLN A 22 -12.36 -22.63 -8.46
C GLN A 22 -11.10 -22.11 -9.16
N ILE A 23 -11.20 -21.10 -10.04
CA ILE A 23 -10.00 -20.47 -10.63
C ILE A 23 -9.93 -19.02 -10.17
N GLY A 24 -9.03 -18.75 -9.22
CA GLY A 24 -8.78 -17.39 -8.75
C GLY A 24 -7.89 -17.36 -7.51
N PHE A 25 -6.57 -17.47 -7.70
CA PHE A 25 -5.57 -17.06 -6.72
C PHE A 25 -5.90 -15.64 -6.24
N THR A 26 -6.52 -15.53 -5.06
CA THR A 26 -6.92 -14.25 -4.46
C THR A 26 -6.35 -14.19 -3.06
N PHE A 27 -5.49 -13.19 -2.83
CA PHE A 27 -4.92 -12.83 -1.55
C PHE A 27 -5.93 -13.00 -0.40
N LYS A 28 -5.61 -13.92 0.51
CA LYS A 28 -6.48 -14.42 1.59
C LYS A 28 -6.75 -13.39 2.69
N TYR A 29 -6.28 -12.15 2.55
CA TYR A 29 -6.47 -11.10 3.53
C TYR A 29 -7.67 -10.18 3.28
N MET A 30 -8.38 -10.34 2.15
CA MET A 30 -9.63 -9.61 1.91
C MET A 30 -10.75 -10.42 1.25
N SER A 31 -10.58 -11.74 1.09
CA SER A 31 -11.56 -12.62 0.41
C SER A 31 -12.29 -13.62 1.32
N ARG A 32 -12.25 -13.50 2.66
CA ARG A 32 -13.08 -14.35 3.55
C ARG A 32 -14.58 -13.96 3.57
N CYS A 33 -15.19 -13.74 2.40
CA CYS A 33 -16.64 -13.57 2.22
C CYS A 33 -17.38 -14.85 1.79
N CYS A 34 -16.68 -15.98 1.59
CA CYS A 34 -17.32 -17.26 1.28
C CYS A 34 -17.03 -18.27 2.39
N SER A 35 -17.86 -18.29 3.43
CA SER A 35 -17.87 -19.37 4.43
C SER A 35 -19.30 -19.77 4.77
N THR A 36 -19.51 -21.08 4.92
CA THR A 36 -20.83 -21.68 5.17
C THR A 36 -21.36 -21.28 6.56
N HIS A 37 -22.65 -21.48 6.79
CA HIS A 37 -23.36 -20.96 7.98
C HIS A 37 -22.73 -21.41 9.33
N ASN A 38 -22.06 -22.57 9.37
CA ASN A 38 -21.38 -23.08 10.56
C ASN A 38 -19.99 -22.44 10.82
N GLU A 39 -19.25 -22.02 9.79
CA GLU A 39 -17.97 -21.32 9.96
C GLU A 39 -18.15 -19.88 10.45
N LYS A 40 -19.29 -19.25 10.13
CA LYS A 40 -19.65 -17.91 10.61
C LYS A 40 -19.75 -17.81 12.14
N LYS A 41 -20.12 -18.89 12.83
CA LYS A 41 -20.21 -18.90 14.31
C LYS A 41 -18.82 -18.88 14.97
N ASN A 42 -17.84 -19.61 14.44
CA ASN A 42 -16.46 -19.56 14.96
C ASN A 42 -15.75 -18.24 14.59
N LEU A 43 -16.00 -17.72 13.37
CA LEU A 43 -15.52 -16.40 12.93
C LEU A 43 -16.02 -15.25 13.84
N SER A 44 -17.21 -15.36 14.44
CA SER A 44 -17.73 -14.33 15.35
C SER A 44 -16.97 -14.24 16.69
N ARG A 45 -16.31 -15.32 17.12
CA ARG A 45 -15.45 -15.33 18.32
C ARG A 45 -14.05 -14.79 18.02
N GLU A 46 -13.50 -15.05 16.84
CA GLU A 46 -12.15 -14.61 16.43
C GLU A 46 -12.09 -13.15 15.93
N ARG A 47 -13.17 -12.63 15.33
CA ARG A 47 -13.25 -11.26 14.76
C ARG A 47 -12.99 -10.11 15.74
N ASN A 48 -12.93 -10.39 17.04
CA ASN A 48 -12.82 -9.39 18.09
C ASN A 48 -11.50 -9.39 18.87
N TYR A 49 -10.49 -10.17 18.46
CA TYR A 49 -9.26 -10.38 19.26
C TYR A 49 -8.56 -9.06 19.66
N PHE A 50 -8.35 -8.16 18.69
CA PHE A 50 -7.77 -6.84 18.98
C PHE A 50 -8.80 -5.85 19.55
N SER A 51 -10.09 -5.99 19.22
CA SER A 51 -11.11 -4.98 19.54
C SER A 51 -11.52 -4.91 21.02
N LYS A 52 -11.35 -5.99 21.80
CA LYS A 52 -11.80 -6.03 23.20
C LYS A 52 -10.79 -5.47 24.20
N LYS A 53 -9.51 -5.32 23.81
CA LYS A 53 -8.43 -4.86 24.71
C LYS A 53 -7.71 -3.59 24.24
N ILE A 54 -7.80 -3.23 22.96
CA ILE A 54 -7.10 -2.06 22.42
C ILE A 54 -7.99 -0.83 22.51
N ASN A 55 -7.48 0.21 23.17
CA ASN A 55 -8.08 1.53 23.19
C ASN A 55 -7.87 2.22 21.83
N TYR A 56 -8.84 3.03 21.42
CA TYR A 56 -8.76 3.76 20.17
C TYR A 56 -9.55 5.06 20.23
N LYS A 57 -9.13 6.01 19.41
CA LYS A 57 -9.83 7.26 19.15
C LYS A 57 -10.63 7.12 17.86
N LYS A 58 -11.94 7.34 17.94
CA LYS A 58 -12.82 7.33 16.76
C LYS A 58 -12.44 8.41 15.76
N ASP A 59 -12.80 8.19 14.49
CA ASP A 59 -12.67 9.22 13.46
C ASP A 59 -13.51 10.45 13.86
N PRO A 60 -12.89 11.65 14.03
CA PRO A 60 -13.62 12.85 14.42
C PRO A 60 -14.57 13.37 13.33
N TYR A 61 -14.47 12.86 12.10
CA TYR A 61 -15.27 13.28 10.96
C TYR A 61 -16.46 12.35 10.68
N GLY A 62 -16.65 11.30 11.47
CA GLY A 62 -17.75 10.34 11.34
C GLY A 62 -17.52 9.30 10.25
N ALA A 63 -18.62 8.70 9.77
CA ALA A 63 -18.57 7.68 8.73
C ALA A 63 -18.07 8.24 7.38
N ILE A 64 -17.47 7.36 6.60
CA ILE A 64 -17.09 7.58 5.21
C ILE A 64 -18.27 7.16 4.32
N GLY A 65 -18.73 8.07 3.46
CA GLY A 65 -19.77 7.81 2.47
C GLY A 65 -19.34 6.80 1.39
N ARG A 66 -20.29 6.38 0.55
CA ARG A 66 -19.96 5.68 -0.70
C ARG A 66 -19.37 6.69 -1.67
N PHE A 67 -18.23 6.36 -2.29
CA PHE A 67 -17.58 7.24 -3.26
C PHE A 67 -18.26 7.15 -4.64
N LYS A 68 -19.07 8.15 -4.97
CA LYS A 68 -19.69 8.36 -6.29
C LYS A 68 -18.72 8.93 -7.31
N THR A 69 -17.82 9.82 -6.88
CA THR A 69 -16.80 10.42 -7.74
C THR A 69 -15.40 10.10 -7.22
N VAL A 70 -14.52 9.64 -8.11
CA VAL A 70 -13.12 9.32 -7.77
C VAL A 70 -12.19 10.02 -8.73
N THR A 71 -11.15 10.67 -8.23
CA THR A 71 -10.10 11.30 -9.07
C THR A 71 -8.78 10.58 -8.87
N ILE A 72 -8.18 10.10 -9.95
CA ILE A 72 -6.84 9.52 -9.95
C ILE A 72 -5.86 10.55 -10.53
N ILE A 73 -4.99 11.07 -9.68
CA ILE A 73 -3.98 12.08 -10.05
C ILE A 73 -2.69 11.36 -10.42
N GLY A 74 -2.26 11.49 -11.68
CA GLY A 74 -1.06 10.83 -12.20
C GLY A 74 -1.33 9.53 -12.96
N VAL A 75 -2.50 9.41 -13.59
CA VAL A 75 -2.89 8.17 -14.31
C VAL A 75 -2.09 7.91 -15.60
N SER A 76 -1.39 8.92 -16.12
CA SER A 76 -0.43 8.74 -17.21
C SER A 76 0.86 8.04 -16.77
N GLY A 77 1.09 7.91 -15.47
CA GLY A 77 2.11 7.05 -14.88
C GLY A 77 1.65 5.60 -14.80
N ALA A 78 2.61 4.67 -14.71
CA ALA A 78 2.31 3.25 -14.64
C ALA A 78 1.49 2.86 -13.40
N MET A 79 1.86 3.41 -12.24
CA MET A 79 1.13 3.22 -10.97
C MET A 79 -0.34 3.62 -11.07
N GLY A 80 -0.63 4.85 -11.52
CA GLY A 80 -2.00 5.34 -11.63
C GLY A 80 -2.82 4.54 -12.65
N SER A 81 -2.20 4.15 -13.77
CA SER A 81 -2.84 3.28 -14.77
C SER A 81 -3.16 1.89 -14.24
N GLU A 82 -2.25 1.27 -13.47
CA GLU A 82 -2.47 -0.04 -12.83
C GLU A 82 -3.62 0.03 -11.81
N ILE A 83 -3.65 1.06 -10.97
CA ILE A 83 -4.74 1.27 -10.00
C ILE A 83 -6.07 1.46 -10.72
N LEU A 84 -6.13 2.27 -11.79
CA LEU A 84 -7.35 2.45 -12.58
C LEU A 84 -7.86 1.12 -13.13
N LYS A 85 -6.98 0.33 -13.76
CA LYS A 85 -7.36 -0.97 -14.33
C LYS A 85 -7.95 -1.88 -13.26
N ARG A 86 -7.33 -1.94 -12.08
CA ARG A 86 -7.83 -2.77 -10.97
C ARG A 86 -9.13 -2.28 -10.37
N ILE A 87 -9.32 -0.97 -10.25
CA ILE A 87 -10.59 -0.41 -9.81
C ILE A 87 -11.73 -0.93 -10.70
N LEU A 88 -11.49 -0.93 -12.01
CA LEU A 88 -12.45 -1.40 -13.02
C LEU A 88 -12.61 -2.92 -12.99
N THR A 89 -11.53 -3.70 -13.08
CA THR A 89 -11.58 -5.16 -13.22
C THR A 89 -12.00 -5.88 -11.94
N GLU A 90 -11.70 -5.31 -10.76
CA GLU A 90 -12.09 -5.89 -9.47
C GLU A 90 -13.38 -5.29 -8.91
N HIS A 91 -14.04 -4.39 -9.65
CA HIS A 91 -15.22 -3.64 -9.22
C HIS A 91 -15.06 -3.05 -7.81
N ALA A 92 -13.90 -2.45 -7.54
CA ALA A 92 -13.52 -2.00 -6.20
C ALA A 92 -14.38 -0.83 -5.68
N LEU A 93 -15.02 -0.11 -6.59
CA LEU A 93 -15.87 1.06 -6.34
C LEU A 93 -17.23 0.86 -7.02
N PRO A 94 -18.11 -0.01 -6.46
CA PRO A 94 -19.35 -0.41 -7.12
C PRO A 94 -20.38 0.71 -7.26
N ASP A 95 -20.31 1.74 -6.40
CA ASP A 95 -21.20 2.90 -6.39
C ASP A 95 -20.62 4.10 -7.15
N CYS A 96 -19.46 3.93 -7.79
CA CYS A 96 -18.79 5.02 -8.50
C CYS A 96 -19.49 5.30 -9.83
N GLU A 97 -20.05 6.49 -9.93
CA GLU A 97 -20.74 7.00 -11.11
C GLU A 97 -19.75 7.67 -12.07
N LYS A 98 -18.68 8.28 -11.53
CA LYS A 98 -17.68 9.02 -12.30
C LYS A 98 -16.24 8.81 -11.81
N ILE A 99 -15.34 8.52 -12.74
CA ILE A 99 -13.88 8.48 -12.51
C ILE A 99 -13.22 9.61 -13.31
N GLN A 100 -12.59 10.55 -12.60
CA GLN A 100 -11.75 11.59 -13.19
C GLN A 100 -10.30 11.11 -13.32
N LEU A 101 -9.79 11.20 -14.54
CA LEU A 101 -8.41 10.92 -14.92
C LEU A 101 -7.66 12.24 -14.95
N PHE A 102 -6.78 12.46 -13.97
CA PHE A 102 -5.94 13.64 -13.95
C PHE A 102 -4.51 13.30 -14.36
N GLY A 103 -3.94 14.11 -15.25
CA GLY A 103 -2.50 14.09 -15.47
C GLY A 103 -2.02 15.19 -16.40
N ARG A 104 -0.78 15.61 -16.17
CA ARG A 104 -0.13 16.63 -17.00
C ARG A 104 0.41 16.02 -18.29
N PRO A 105 0.28 16.71 -19.44
CA PRO A 105 0.94 16.33 -20.69
C PRO A 105 2.45 16.14 -20.49
N LYS A 106 3.02 15.03 -20.98
CA LYS A 106 4.48 14.80 -20.87
C LYS A 106 5.28 15.72 -21.80
N ASN A 107 4.64 16.25 -22.85
CA ASN A 107 5.22 17.19 -23.80
C ASN A 107 4.21 18.29 -24.14
N ALA A 108 4.01 19.25 -23.23
CA ALA A 108 3.08 20.38 -23.39
C ALA A 108 3.31 21.23 -24.67
N SER A 109 4.41 21.02 -25.39
CA SER A 109 4.74 21.73 -26.62
C SER A 109 3.96 21.28 -27.87
N GLN A 110 3.19 20.17 -27.86
CA GLN A 110 2.61 19.64 -29.11
C GLN A 110 1.16 19.11 -29.07
N GLY A 111 0.34 19.38 -28.05
CA GLY A 111 -1.11 19.11 -28.10
C GLY A 111 -1.54 17.64 -28.27
N ARG A 112 -0.61 16.68 -28.23
CA ARG A 112 -0.85 15.23 -28.42
C ARG A 112 -1.30 14.50 -27.16
N ASP A 113 -1.41 15.19 -26.03
CA ASP A 113 -1.52 14.54 -24.73
C ASP A 113 -2.95 14.18 -24.31
N LYS A 114 -3.98 14.92 -24.77
CA LYS A 114 -5.38 14.48 -24.58
C LYS A 114 -5.67 13.19 -25.33
N ILE A 115 -5.00 12.99 -26.46
CA ILE A 115 -5.13 11.79 -27.30
C ILE A 115 -4.69 10.54 -26.54
N PHE A 116 -3.65 10.61 -25.70
CA PHE A 116 -3.26 9.48 -24.86
C PHE A 116 -4.42 9.01 -23.97
N TYR A 117 -5.15 9.93 -23.33
CA TYR A 117 -6.25 9.59 -22.45
C TYR A 117 -7.45 9.04 -23.21
N TYR A 118 -7.78 9.61 -24.37
CA TYR A 118 -8.81 9.04 -25.24
C TYR A 118 -8.43 7.62 -25.68
N ALA A 119 -7.17 7.39 -26.09
CA ALA A 119 -6.69 6.06 -26.43
C ALA A 119 -6.68 5.09 -25.24
N LEU A 120 -6.36 5.57 -24.03
CA LEU A 120 -6.46 4.77 -22.80
C LEU A 120 -7.92 4.36 -22.55
N ILE A 121 -8.87 5.28 -22.68
CA ILE A 121 -10.30 4.99 -22.51
C ILE A 121 -10.77 3.94 -23.53
N GLU A 122 -10.41 4.07 -24.81
CA GLU A 122 -10.76 3.06 -25.82
C GLU A 122 -10.19 1.68 -25.47
N LYS A 123 -8.92 1.61 -25.05
CA LYS A 123 -8.32 0.33 -24.59
C LYS A 123 -9.01 -0.25 -23.36
N LEU A 124 -9.49 0.59 -22.45
CA LEU A 124 -10.24 0.13 -21.29
C LEU A 124 -11.61 -0.43 -21.71
N LYS A 125 -12.27 0.17 -22.71
CA LYS A 125 -13.53 -0.37 -23.26
C LYS A 125 -13.33 -1.77 -23.83
N ASP A 126 -12.25 -1.99 -24.58
CA ASP A 126 -11.93 -3.32 -25.14
C ASP A 126 -11.83 -4.39 -24.04
N GLY A 127 -11.23 -4.06 -22.90
CA GLY A 127 -11.07 -4.98 -21.77
C GLY A 127 -12.30 -5.11 -20.85
N MET A 128 -13.29 -4.23 -21.00
CA MET A 128 -14.45 -4.12 -20.12
C MET A 128 -15.78 -4.36 -20.86
N ASP A 129 -15.73 -4.97 -22.05
CA ASP A 129 -16.89 -5.24 -22.90
C ASP A 129 -17.73 -3.97 -23.20
N GLY A 130 -17.04 -2.83 -23.36
CA GLY A 130 -17.66 -1.52 -23.57
C GLY A 130 -18.36 -0.91 -22.34
N VAL A 131 -18.43 -1.61 -21.21
CA VAL A 131 -19.10 -1.13 -20.00
C VAL A 131 -18.09 -0.44 -19.07
N LEU A 132 -18.09 0.89 -19.10
CA LEU A 132 -17.29 1.72 -18.19
C LEU A 132 -18.19 2.67 -17.41
N PRO A 133 -17.79 3.07 -16.17
CA PRO A 133 -18.39 4.24 -15.53
C PRO A 133 -18.13 5.49 -16.36
N ASN A 134 -18.75 6.61 -16.01
CA ASN A 134 -18.42 7.88 -16.68
C ASN A 134 -16.94 8.23 -16.43
N ILE A 135 -16.11 8.20 -17.47
CA ILE A 135 -14.70 8.56 -17.37
C ILE A 135 -14.49 9.96 -17.95
N GLU A 136 -13.99 10.87 -17.12
CA GLU A 136 -13.70 12.26 -17.49
C GLU A 136 -12.19 12.51 -17.44
N PHE A 137 -11.61 13.13 -18.47
CA PHE A 137 -10.24 13.64 -18.38
C PHE A 137 -10.19 15.08 -17.85
N VAL A 138 -9.30 15.32 -16.89
CA VAL A 138 -9.09 16.62 -16.25
C VAL A 138 -7.61 17.02 -16.31
N ASP A 139 -7.34 18.25 -16.74
CA ASP A 139 -6.00 18.82 -16.92
C ASP A 139 -5.67 19.97 -15.97
N SER A 140 -6.63 20.39 -15.14
CA SER A 140 -6.46 21.48 -14.16
C SER A 140 -7.04 21.10 -12.79
N TYR A 141 -6.37 21.52 -11.71
CA TYR A 141 -6.69 21.05 -10.36
C TYR A 141 -8.02 21.61 -9.82
N ASP A 142 -8.44 22.79 -10.28
CA ASP A 142 -9.72 23.44 -9.95
C ASP A 142 -10.95 22.64 -10.44
N ARG A 143 -10.76 21.79 -11.45
CA ARG A 143 -11.80 20.91 -12.00
C ARG A 143 -11.87 19.54 -11.30
N VAL A 144 -11.02 19.29 -10.32
CA VAL A 144 -11.05 18.05 -9.53
C VAL A 144 -12.26 18.05 -8.61
N ASP A 145 -13.09 17.01 -8.71
CA ASP A 145 -14.33 16.88 -7.92
C ASP A 145 -14.54 15.50 -7.27
N GLY A 146 -13.48 14.69 -7.20
CA GLY A 146 -13.48 13.38 -6.54
C GLY A 146 -13.77 13.48 -5.04
N GLU A 147 -14.75 12.71 -4.57
CA GLU A 147 -14.95 12.41 -3.15
C GLU A 147 -13.77 11.59 -2.60
N LEU A 148 -13.25 10.67 -3.42
CA LEU A 148 -11.98 9.98 -3.19
C LEU A 148 -10.92 10.49 -4.18
N ILE A 149 -9.81 11.00 -3.65
CA ILE A 149 -8.61 11.30 -4.44
C ILE A 149 -7.57 10.20 -4.23
N ILE A 150 -7.05 9.66 -5.32
CA ILE A 150 -5.89 8.76 -5.31
C ILE A 150 -4.71 9.52 -5.92
N MET A 151 -3.74 9.87 -5.09
CA MET A 151 -2.58 10.69 -5.47
C MET A 151 -1.39 9.80 -5.84
N CYS A 152 -1.14 9.64 -7.15
CA CYS A 152 -0.04 8.87 -7.73
C CYS A 152 0.99 9.73 -8.47
N ALA A 153 0.73 11.04 -8.63
CA ALA A 153 1.63 11.94 -9.34
C ALA A 153 2.85 12.31 -8.50
N GLY A 154 4.02 12.31 -9.12
CA GLY A 154 5.28 12.68 -8.52
C GLY A 154 6.43 12.36 -9.46
N LYS A 155 7.59 12.96 -9.23
CA LYS A 155 8.84 12.59 -9.86
C LYS A 155 9.45 11.39 -9.13
N THR A 156 10.14 10.54 -9.88
CA THR A 156 10.82 9.33 -9.37
C THR A 156 12.34 9.48 -9.47
N ILE A 157 13.07 8.75 -8.62
CA ILE A 157 14.55 8.72 -8.65
C ILE A 157 15.01 8.18 -10.01
N PRO A 158 15.90 8.85 -10.77
CA PRO A 158 16.45 8.28 -11.98
C PRO A 158 17.16 6.95 -11.70
N LYS A 159 16.97 5.95 -12.59
CA LYS A 159 17.54 4.61 -12.40
C LYS A 159 19.07 4.60 -12.40
N ASP A 160 19.70 5.59 -13.04
CA ASP A 160 21.14 5.58 -13.34
C ASP A 160 22.00 6.31 -12.30
N THR A 161 21.41 7.16 -11.44
CA THR A 161 22.22 8.11 -10.66
C THR A 161 22.34 7.79 -9.18
N GLY A 162 21.36 7.12 -8.54
CA GLY A 162 21.46 6.52 -7.20
C GLY A 162 21.95 7.41 -6.03
N ARG A 163 22.32 8.67 -6.26
CA ARG A 163 23.08 9.54 -5.35
C ARG A 163 22.15 10.24 -4.37
N ALA A 164 22.66 10.49 -3.15
CA ALA A 164 21.94 11.21 -2.10
C ALA A 164 21.55 12.65 -2.50
N SER A 165 22.36 13.32 -3.34
CA SER A 165 22.07 14.65 -3.92
C SER A 165 20.76 14.69 -4.71
N ASP A 166 20.42 13.58 -5.36
CA ASP A 166 19.23 13.49 -6.20
C ASP A 166 17.98 13.29 -5.34
N ARG A 167 18.11 12.65 -4.16
CA ARG A 167 17.00 12.42 -3.23
C ARG A 167 16.50 13.70 -2.58
N THR A 168 17.39 14.60 -2.15
CA THR A 168 17.00 15.91 -1.59
C THR A 168 16.37 16.79 -2.66
N THR A 169 16.96 16.86 -3.85
CA THR A 169 16.38 17.60 -4.99
C THR A 169 14.99 17.07 -5.33
N LEU A 170 14.85 15.75 -5.47
CA LEU A 170 13.58 15.09 -5.75
C LEU A 170 12.53 15.35 -4.67
N MET A 171 12.95 15.42 -3.40
CA MET A 171 12.06 15.77 -2.29
C MET A 171 11.51 17.19 -2.44
N HIS A 172 12.35 18.18 -2.78
CA HIS A 172 11.89 19.56 -3.01
C HIS A 172 10.96 19.67 -4.22
N GLU A 173 11.28 18.98 -5.33
CA GLU A 173 10.43 18.98 -6.51
C GLU A 173 9.07 18.34 -6.25
N ASN A 174 9.04 17.20 -5.54
CA ASN A 174 7.80 16.55 -5.16
C ASN A 174 7.01 17.38 -4.15
N LYS A 175 7.67 18.07 -3.20
CA LYS A 175 7.02 19.02 -2.29
C LYS A 175 6.25 20.08 -3.09
N ALA A 176 6.88 20.70 -4.09
CA ALA A 176 6.23 21.72 -4.92
C ALA A 176 5.02 21.15 -5.67
N ILE A 177 5.13 19.93 -6.23
CA ILE A 177 4.01 19.25 -6.91
C ILE A 177 2.85 19.01 -5.93
N PHE A 178 3.14 18.52 -4.72
CA PHE A 178 2.13 18.22 -3.71
C PHE A 178 1.46 19.48 -3.19
N GLU A 179 2.22 20.55 -2.95
CA GLU A 179 1.71 21.82 -2.46
C GLU A 179 0.82 22.49 -3.52
N ASP A 180 1.28 22.54 -4.77
CA ASP A 180 0.51 23.06 -5.90
C ASP A 180 -0.81 22.30 -6.08
N CYS A 181 -0.76 20.96 -6.03
CA CYS A 181 -1.93 20.10 -6.12
C CYS A 181 -2.93 20.32 -4.96
N ALA A 182 -2.47 20.15 -3.72
CA ALA A 182 -3.34 20.21 -2.55
C ALA A 182 -3.94 21.61 -2.35
N LYS A 183 -3.13 22.67 -2.57
CA LYS A 183 -3.58 24.06 -2.49
C LYS A 183 -4.60 24.37 -3.57
N SER A 184 -4.32 24.03 -4.84
CA SER A 184 -5.22 24.34 -5.96
C SER A 184 -6.59 23.68 -5.81
N ILE A 185 -6.62 22.40 -5.41
CA ILE A 185 -7.87 21.66 -5.16
C ILE A 185 -8.66 22.30 -4.00
N LYS A 186 -7.96 22.81 -2.98
CA LYS A 186 -8.60 23.43 -1.82
C LYS A 186 -9.13 24.84 -2.08
N GLU A 187 -8.41 25.64 -2.87
CA GLU A 187 -8.76 27.04 -3.15
C GLU A 187 -9.92 27.19 -4.13
N ASN A 188 -10.03 26.29 -5.10
CA ASN A 188 -11.12 26.28 -6.08
C ASN A 188 -11.83 24.92 -6.10
N PRO A 189 -12.50 24.52 -5.00
CA PRO A 189 -13.07 23.19 -4.92
C PRO A 189 -14.35 23.12 -5.73
N SER A 190 -14.34 22.37 -6.83
CA SER A 190 -15.57 21.85 -7.42
C SER A 190 -16.30 20.92 -6.42
N ARG A 191 -15.50 20.20 -5.62
CA ARG A 191 -15.95 19.44 -4.45
C ARG A 191 -14.83 19.32 -3.42
N ILE A 192 -15.17 19.26 -2.13
CA ILE A 192 -14.18 18.95 -1.09
C ILE A 192 -14.02 17.43 -1.00
N PRO A 193 -12.79 16.89 -1.16
CA PRO A 193 -12.53 15.47 -1.01
C PRO A 193 -12.89 14.97 0.38
N GLU A 194 -13.57 13.84 0.44
CA GLU A 194 -13.88 13.14 1.69
C GLU A 194 -12.67 12.32 2.17
N MET A 195 -11.88 11.79 1.23
CA MET A 195 -10.69 11.00 1.50
C MET A 195 -9.62 11.23 0.44
N VAL A 196 -8.37 11.26 0.88
CA VAL A 196 -7.18 11.22 0.02
C VAL A 196 -6.35 9.99 0.36
N ILE A 197 -6.16 9.10 -0.61
CA ILE A 197 -5.22 7.99 -0.56
C ILE A 197 -3.97 8.40 -1.32
N VAL A 198 -2.87 8.55 -0.58
CA VAL A 198 -1.54 8.87 -1.10
C VAL A 198 -0.82 7.58 -1.48
N VAL A 199 -0.36 7.54 -2.72
CA VAL A 199 0.51 6.49 -3.26
C VAL A 199 1.89 7.06 -3.57
N SER A 200 1.96 8.34 -3.93
CA SER A 200 3.21 9.04 -4.27
C SER A 200 4.24 9.04 -3.14
N ASN A 201 5.50 8.90 -3.54
CA ASN A 201 6.64 9.01 -2.64
C ASN A 201 7.25 10.41 -2.66
N PRO A 202 7.80 10.90 -1.54
CA PRO A 202 7.79 10.27 -0.21
C PRO A 202 6.39 10.29 0.42
N ASN A 203 5.93 9.14 0.92
CA ASN A 203 4.56 8.96 1.46
C ASN A 203 4.29 9.96 2.60
N GLU A 204 5.26 10.14 3.49
CA GLU A 204 5.14 11.00 4.66
C GLU A 204 5.03 12.48 4.28
N LEU A 205 5.84 12.92 3.32
CA LEU A 205 5.84 14.30 2.83
C LEU A 205 4.51 14.64 2.14
N CYS A 206 4.06 13.78 1.24
CA CYS A 206 2.79 14.00 0.53
C CYS A 206 1.61 14.02 1.52
N THR A 207 1.60 13.08 2.47
CA THR A 207 0.58 13.02 3.53
C THR A 207 0.60 14.29 4.39
N TRP A 208 1.78 14.76 4.78
CA TRP A 208 1.93 15.99 5.56
C TRP A 208 1.37 17.21 4.83
N VAL A 209 1.71 17.36 3.55
CA VAL A 209 1.22 18.47 2.72
C VAL A 209 -0.30 18.41 2.57
N PHE A 210 -0.87 17.26 2.18
CA PHE A 210 -2.31 17.12 1.97
C PHE A 210 -3.11 17.24 3.29
N SER A 211 -2.57 16.77 4.42
CA SER A 211 -3.22 16.86 5.74
C SER A 211 -3.35 18.29 6.27
N ARG A 212 -2.72 19.28 5.62
CA ARG A 212 -2.95 20.71 5.91
C ARG A 212 -4.25 21.23 5.29
N TYR A 213 -4.75 20.55 4.26
CA TYR A 213 -5.89 21.02 3.45
C TYR A 213 -7.12 20.10 3.55
N PHE A 214 -6.92 18.81 3.81
CA PHE A 214 -7.98 17.79 3.81
C PHE A 214 -8.04 17.01 5.13
N LYS A 215 -9.24 16.51 5.44
CA LYS A 215 -9.58 15.87 6.72
C LYS A 215 -9.00 14.47 6.88
N ARG A 216 -9.26 13.60 5.90
CA ARG A 216 -8.82 12.20 5.90
C ARG A 216 -7.77 12.00 4.81
N VAL A 217 -6.51 11.91 5.24
CA VAL A 217 -5.37 11.68 4.36
C VAL A 217 -4.57 10.51 4.91
N VAL A 218 -4.40 9.48 4.10
CA VAL A 218 -3.62 8.29 4.44
C VAL A 218 -2.71 7.91 3.28
N ALA A 219 -1.56 7.34 3.59
CA ALA A 219 -0.59 6.85 2.63
C ALA A 219 -0.40 5.34 2.77
N ILE A 220 -0.25 4.67 1.62
CA ILE A 220 -0.28 3.20 1.52
C ILE A 220 1.07 2.52 1.74
N GLY A 221 2.19 3.25 1.82
CA GLY A 221 3.54 2.68 1.97
C GLY A 221 3.63 1.54 2.99
N PRO A 222 3.21 1.76 4.25
CA PRO A 222 3.24 0.75 5.31
C PRO A 222 2.39 -0.51 5.05
N VAL A 223 1.36 -0.42 4.20
CA VAL A 223 0.53 -1.57 3.80
C VAL A 223 1.37 -2.55 2.98
N LEU A 224 2.09 -2.04 2.00
CA LEU A 224 2.97 -2.85 1.16
C LEU A 224 4.12 -3.44 1.98
N ASP A 225 4.68 -2.67 2.90
CA ASP A 225 5.73 -3.15 3.80
C ASP A 225 5.23 -4.29 4.70
N SER A 226 3.97 -4.19 5.16
CA SER A 226 3.30 -5.27 5.91
C SER A 226 3.08 -6.52 5.06
N MET A 227 2.64 -6.36 3.80
CA MET A 227 2.50 -7.49 2.87
C MET A 227 3.84 -8.19 2.61
N ARG A 228 4.92 -7.41 2.45
CA ARG A 228 6.28 -7.95 2.31
C ARG A 228 6.73 -8.66 3.58
N PHE A 229 6.47 -8.09 4.75
CA PHE A 229 6.79 -8.73 6.03
C PHE A 229 6.08 -10.07 6.21
N GLN A 230 4.78 -10.12 5.89
CA GLN A 230 4.01 -11.36 5.95
C GLN A 230 4.56 -12.42 4.98
N ARG A 231 5.05 -12.03 3.80
CA ARG A 231 5.75 -12.93 2.87
C ARG A 231 7.05 -13.45 3.49
N GLU A 232 7.91 -12.58 4.01
CA GLU A 232 9.19 -12.97 4.61
C GLU A 232 8.99 -13.95 5.79
N ILE A 233 8.00 -13.71 6.65
CA ILE A 233 7.67 -14.63 7.75
C ILE A 233 7.21 -15.99 7.22
N ARG A 234 6.35 -16.00 6.19
CA ARG A 234 5.89 -17.26 5.57
C ARG A 234 7.05 -18.06 5.01
N GLU A 235 7.97 -17.40 4.30
CA GLU A 235 9.15 -18.04 3.70
C GLU A 235 10.12 -18.55 4.78
N GLU A 236 10.38 -17.76 5.81
CA GLU A 236 11.32 -18.12 6.89
C GLU A 236 10.85 -19.33 7.71
N LEU A 237 9.53 -19.47 7.87
CA LEU A 237 8.91 -20.56 8.62
C LEU A 237 8.43 -21.72 7.73
N ASP A 238 8.64 -21.65 6.41
CA ASP A 238 8.11 -22.60 5.42
C ASP A 238 6.61 -22.90 5.62
N LEU A 239 5.83 -21.85 5.88
CA LEU A 239 4.41 -22.01 6.20
C LEU A 239 3.58 -22.24 4.93
N PRO A 240 2.65 -23.21 4.95
CA PRO A 240 1.75 -23.44 3.83
C PRO A 240 0.75 -22.28 3.68
N VAL A 241 0.23 -22.10 2.46
CA VAL A 241 -0.62 -20.94 2.12
C VAL A 241 -1.93 -20.90 2.91
N GLU A 242 -2.34 -22.03 3.49
CA GLU A 242 -3.52 -22.16 4.32
C GLU A 242 -3.40 -21.39 5.64
N ILE A 243 -2.18 -21.35 6.19
CA ILE A 243 -1.83 -20.71 7.45
C ILE A 243 -1.74 -19.20 7.26
N SER A 244 -2.55 -18.46 8.04
CA SER A 244 -2.49 -17.01 8.01
C SER A 244 -1.24 -16.48 8.70
N VAL A 245 -0.70 -15.40 8.17
CA VAL A 245 0.43 -14.66 8.74
C VAL A 245 0.00 -13.21 8.76
N ASP A 246 -0.19 -12.69 9.96
CA ASP A 246 -0.77 -11.38 10.19
C ASP A 246 0.29 -10.54 10.88
N GLY A 247 0.97 -9.71 10.10
CA GLY A 247 2.09 -8.89 10.57
C GLY A 247 1.93 -7.46 10.08
N LEU A 248 2.30 -6.51 10.94
CA LEU A 248 2.20 -5.08 10.66
C LEU A 248 3.57 -4.43 10.69
N VAL A 249 3.82 -3.61 9.68
CA VAL A 249 4.98 -2.74 9.58
C VAL A 249 4.50 -1.30 9.46
N GLY A 250 5.04 -0.41 10.28
CA GLY A 250 4.83 1.03 10.21
C GLY A 250 6.16 1.77 10.25
N GLY A 251 6.19 2.92 10.89
CA GLY A 251 7.36 3.80 10.86
C GLY A 251 7.46 4.56 9.54
N ASN A 252 8.68 4.91 9.15
CA ASN A 252 8.94 5.58 7.87
C ASN A 252 9.04 4.56 6.74
N HIS A 253 8.43 4.87 5.59
CA HIS A 253 8.55 4.10 4.36
C HIS A 253 9.87 4.41 3.65
N GLU A 254 10.98 3.97 4.24
CA GLU A 254 12.34 4.19 3.72
C GLU A 254 13.35 3.18 4.26
N LEU A 255 14.64 3.38 3.93
CA LEU A 255 15.73 2.50 4.33
C LEU A 255 15.93 2.40 5.86
N ARG A 256 15.59 3.47 6.59
CA ARG A 256 15.74 3.57 8.06
C ARG A 256 14.40 3.91 8.70
N GLY A 257 14.19 3.45 9.94
CA GLY A 257 13.03 3.86 10.72
C GLY A 257 11.73 3.13 10.35
N MET A 258 11.79 1.99 9.65
CA MET A 258 10.68 1.04 9.63
C MET A 258 10.47 0.44 11.03
N VAL A 259 9.22 0.20 11.41
CA VAL A 259 8.82 -0.37 12.70
C VAL A 259 8.08 -1.66 12.47
N ILE A 260 8.63 -2.79 12.93
CA ILE A 260 7.90 -4.06 12.94
C ILE A 260 7.17 -4.17 14.28
N TYR A 261 5.84 -4.19 14.25
CA TYR A 261 5.00 -4.33 15.44
C TYR A 261 4.94 -5.81 15.87
N LYS A 262 5.97 -6.28 16.56
CA LYS A 262 6.10 -7.70 16.95
C LYS A 262 5.00 -8.13 17.91
N SER A 263 4.54 -7.23 18.76
CA SER A 263 3.39 -7.45 19.66
C SER A 263 2.09 -7.79 18.92
N MET A 264 1.98 -7.38 17.65
CA MET A 264 0.82 -7.60 16.79
C MET A 264 0.99 -8.75 15.78
N LEU A 265 2.16 -9.40 15.74
CA LEU A 265 2.38 -10.56 14.86
C LEU A 265 1.51 -11.74 15.29
N ARG A 266 0.78 -12.34 14.35
CA ARG A 266 0.01 -13.58 14.55
C ARG A 266 0.32 -14.59 13.45
N ILE A 267 0.41 -15.86 13.85
CA ILE A 267 0.47 -17.02 12.96
C ILE A 267 -0.79 -17.84 13.23
N ASN A 268 -1.61 -18.03 12.21
CA ASN A 268 -2.92 -18.66 12.33
C ASN A 268 -3.79 -18.05 13.44
N CYS A 269 -3.85 -16.72 13.49
CA CYS A 269 -4.58 -15.92 14.49
C CYS A 269 -4.01 -15.94 15.92
N GLU A 270 -2.93 -16.67 16.20
CA GLU A 270 -2.32 -16.75 17.54
C GLU A 270 -0.95 -16.06 17.59
N PRO A 271 -0.54 -15.47 18.74
CA PRO A 271 0.83 -14.99 18.91
C PRO A 271 1.84 -16.13 18.69
N PRO A 272 3.00 -15.87 18.06
CA PRO A 272 4.07 -16.87 17.97
C PRO A 272 4.51 -17.34 19.36
N THR A 273 4.54 -18.65 19.58
CA THR A 273 5.00 -19.27 20.83
C THR A 273 5.79 -20.54 20.53
N GLY A 274 6.52 -21.06 21.53
CA GLY A 274 7.31 -22.30 21.40
C GLY A 274 8.29 -22.26 20.23
N GLN A 275 8.35 -23.35 19.48
CA GLN A 275 9.28 -23.50 18.34
C GLN A 275 9.14 -22.38 17.30
N ILE A 276 7.91 -21.98 16.97
CA ILE A 276 7.67 -20.89 15.99
C ILE A 276 8.36 -19.60 16.45
N LEU A 277 8.27 -19.28 17.75
CA LEU A 277 8.93 -18.09 18.30
C LEU A 277 10.45 -18.24 18.28
N GLU A 278 10.98 -19.42 18.60
CA GLU A 278 12.42 -19.73 18.57
C GLU A 278 12.99 -19.59 17.15
N ASP A 279 12.25 -20.02 16.13
CA ASP A 279 12.67 -19.97 14.72
C ASP A 279 12.67 -18.54 14.17
N ILE A 280 11.65 -17.73 14.46
CA ILE A 280 11.57 -16.34 13.95
C ILE A 280 12.35 -15.33 14.78
N SER A 281 12.57 -15.58 16.07
CA SER A 281 13.18 -14.57 16.95
C SER A 281 14.56 -14.10 16.46
N PRO A 282 15.47 -14.97 15.98
CA PRO A 282 16.74 -14.56 15.39
C PRO A 282 16.59 -13.67 14.14
N THR A 283 15.58 -13.95 13.31
CA THR A 283 15.39 -13.30 12.00
C THR A 283 14.70 -11.96 12.12
N LEU A 284 14.09 -11.67 13.28
CA LEU A 284 13.50 -10.38 13.65
C LEU A 284 14.43 -9.47 14.46
N LYS A 285 15.68 -9.88 14.69
CA LYS A 285 16.69 -9.01 15.31
C LYS A 285 17.15 -7.96 14.31
N LYS A 286 17.49 -6.78 14.84
CA LYS A 286 18.14 -5.74 14.04
C LYS A 286 19.57 -6.20 13.72
N ASN A 287 19.92 -6.32 12.44
CA ASN A 287 21.27 -6.66 11.98
C ASN A 287 21.99 -5.39 11.44
N PRO A 288 23.14 -5.44 10.71
CA PRO A 288 24.16 -4.37 10.69
C PRO A 288 23.67 -3.06 10.05
N ASP A 289 24.59 -2.11 9.87
CA ASP A 289 24.32 -0.85 9.18
C ASP A 289 23.58 -1.11 7.85
N VAL A 290 22.31 -0.73 7.83
CA VAL A 290 21.40 -1.01 6.70
C VAL A 290 21.89 -0.32 5.43
N ASP A 291 22.62 0.80 5.58
CA ASP A 291 23.21 1.54 4.47
C ASP A 291 24.39 0.78 3.87
N GLU A 292 25.18 0.07 4.67
CA GLU A 292 26.25 -0.79 4.15
C GLU A 292 25.67 -1.93 3.29
N VAL A 293 24.60 -2.58 3.79
CA VAL A 293 23.92 -3.65 3.06
C VAL A 293 23.32 -3.13 1.76
N TYR A 294 22.65 -1.97 1.81
CA TYR A 294 22.10 -1.30 0.64
C TYR A 294 23.19 -0.93 -0.37
N ASN A 295 24.27 -0.27 0.05
CA ASN A 295 25.34 0.18 -0.85
C ASN A 295 25.98 -1.00 -1.57
N LYS A 296 26.29 -2.08 -0.85
CA LYS A 296 26.84 -3.30 -1.46
C LYS A 296 25.85 -3.97 -2.41
N ALA A 297 24.57 -4.07 -2.05
CA ALA A 297 23.55 -4.61 -2.95
C ALA A 297 23.39 -3.74 -4.21
N TYR A 298 23.44 -2.41 -4.07
CA TYR A 298 23.40 -1.48 -5.19
C TYR A 298 24.61 -1.67 -6.12
N GLU A 299 25.82 -1.78 -5.58
CA GLU A 299 27.03 -2.11 -6.36
C GLU A 299 26.91 -3.44 -7.11
N MET A 300 26.31 -4.46 -6.49
CA MET A 300 26.03 -5.74 -7.13
C MET A 300 25.10 -5.58 -8.34
N VAL A 301 24.04 -4.76 -8.23
CA VAL A 301 23.15 -4.44 -9.37
C VAL A 301 23.91 -3.73 -10.48
N GLN A 302 24.74 -2.73 -10.15
CA GLN A 302 25.52 -1.98 -11.15
C GLN A 302 26.52 -2.87 -11.90
N ARG A 303 26.99 -3.96 -11.28
CA ARG A 303 27.85 -4.98 -11.90
C ARG A 303 27.07 -6.10 -12.60
N GLY A 304 25.74 -6.05 -12.63
CA GLY A 304 24.89 -7.08 -13.24
C GLY A 304 24.89 -8.41 -12.48
N SER A 305 25.06 -8.39 -11.16
CA SER A 305 25.13 -9.62 -10.36
C SER A 305 23.76 -10.25 -10.14
N GLU A 306 23.57 -11.48 -10.65
CA GLU A 306 22.35 -12.29 -10.45
C GLU A 306 22.14 -12.69 -8.97
N GLY A 307 23.21 -12.72 -8.17
CA GLY A 307 23.19 -13.15 -6.76
C GLY A 307 22.75 -12.07 -5.76
N VAL A 308 22.32 -10.89 -6.21
CA VAL A 308 22.02 -9.75 -5.31
C VAL A 308 20.91 -10.08 -4.29
N PHE A 309 19.86 -10.78 -4.70
CA PHE A 309 18.79 -11.15 -3.77
C PHE A 309 19.19 -12.27 -2.81
N ASN A 310 20.05 -13.20 -3.25
CA ASN A 310 20.63 -14.21 -2.36
C ASN A 310 21.48 -13.52 -1.27
N TYR A 311 22.29 -12.53 -1.65
CA TYR A 311 23.04 -11.71 -0.69
C TYR A 311 22.11 -11.02 0.32
N ILE A 312 21.05 -10.35 -0.13
CA ILE A 312 20.11 -9.67 0.78
C ILE A 312 19.39 -10.68 1.69
N ASN A 313 19.03 -11.86 1.17
CA ASN A 313 18.35 -12.92 1.92
C ASN A 313 19.18 -13.49 3.09
N THR A 314 20.50 -13.31 3.09
CA THR A 314 21.36 -13.70 4.23
C THR A 314 21.17 -12.81 5.46
N TYR A 315 20.53 -11.65 5.33
CA TYR A 315 20.29 -10.72 6.43
C TYR A 315 18.92 -10.96 7.08
N PRO A 316 18.73 -10.60 8.35
CA PRO A 316 17.44 -10.58 9.04
C PRO A 316 16.36 -9.78 8.31
N ILE A 317 15.11 -10.19 8.54
CA ILE A 317 13.91 -9.68 7.89
C ILE A 317 13.83 -8.13 7.92
N PRO A 318 14.10 -7.42 9.04
CA PRO A 318 14.06 -5.95 9.03
C PRO A 318 14.99 -5.32 7.98
N THR A 319 16.18 -5.88 7.77
CA THR A 319 17.14 -5.43 6.76
C THR A 319 16.63 -5.76 5.35
N ARG A 320 16.10 -6.97 5.14
CA ARG A 320 15.50 -7.38 3.86
C ARG A 320 14.38 -6.43 3.44
N LEU A 321 13.47 -6.11 4.36
CA LEU A 321 12.33 -5.22 4.13
C LEU A 321 12.75 -3.82 3.71
N SER A 322 13.83 -3.30 4.32
CA SER A 322 14.33 -1.96 4.03
C SER A 322 15.07 -1.89 2.69
N VAL A 323 15.83 -2.94 2.36
CA VAL A 323 16.77 -2.95 1.21
C VAL A 323 16.13 -3.47 -0.07
N LYS A 324 15.45 -4.64 -0.03
CA LYS A 324 14.91 -5.31 -1.24
C LYS A 324 14.07 -4.38 -2.12
N PRO A 325 13.13 -3.56 -1.59
CA PRO A 325 12.29 -2.71 -2.42
C PRO A 325 13.05 -1.71 -3.29
N LEU A 326 14.12 -1.13 -2.75
CA LEU A 326 14.95 -0.19 -3.48
C LEU A 326 15.81 -0.92 -4.52
N ILE A 327 16.31 -2.10 -4.18
CA ILE A 327 17.11 -2.90 -5.11
C ILE A 327 16.26 -3.42 -6.28
N GLU A 328 15.03 -3.90 -6.03
CA GLU A 328 14.04 -4.22 -7.07
C GLU A 328 13.85 -3.05 -8.06
N TYR A 329 13.74 -1.82 -7.53
CA TYR A 329 13.63 -0.61 -8.34
C TYR A 329 14.83 -0.37 -9.26
N TYR A 330 16.04 -0.53 -8.73
CA TYR A 330 17.29 -0.36 -9.50
C TYR A 330 17.53 -1.51 -10.49
N CYS A 331 17.01 -2.71 -10.23
CA CYS A 331 16.96 -3.81 -11.21
C CYS A 331 15.99 -3.54 -12.37
N GLY A 332 15.20 -2.46 -12.29
CA GLY A 332 14.33 -2.02 -13.36
C GLY A 332 12.85 -2.34 -13.15
N GLU A 333 12.54 -3.14 -12.13
CA GLU A 333 11.18 -3.50 -11.75
C GLU A 333 10.51 -2.40 -10.94
N ARG A 334 9.19 -2.27 -11.08
CA ARG A 334 8.40 -1.34 -10.26
C ARG A 334 7.40 -2.12 -9.44
N ALA A 335 7.09 -1.61 -8.26
CA ALA A 335 6.07 -2.17 -7.38
C ALA A 335 4.63 -1.90 -7.88
N ASP A 336 4.41 -1.67 -9.19
CA ASP A 336 3.12 -1.27 -9.76
C ASP A 336 2.01 -2.26 -9.35
N PHE A 337 2.24 -3.56 -9.59
CA PHE A 337 1.31 -4.64 -9.26
C PHE A 337 0.96 -4.73 -7.76
N PRO A 338 1.93 -4.91 -6.83
CA PRO A 338 1.60 -5.06 -5.42
C PRO A 338 1.06 -3.76 -4.78
N VAL A 339 1.46 -2.58 -5.28
CA VAL A 339 0.85 -1.29 -4.88
C VAL A 339 -0.60 -1.24 -5.31
N GLY A 340 -0.91 -1.64 -6.55
CA GLY A 340 -2.29 -1.74 -7.04
C GLY A 340 -3.15 -2.60 -6.12
N ILE A 341 -2.66 -3.80 -5.75
CA ILE A 341 -3.35 -4.68 -4.79
C ILE A 341 -3.60 -3.98 -3.45
N ALA A 342 -2.57 -3.32 -2.89
CA ALA A 342 -2.68 -2.62 -1.61
C ALA A 342 -3.72 -1.49 -1.66
N VAL A 343 -3.74 -0.69 -2.72
CA VAL A 343 -4.72 0.40 -2.88
C VAL A 343 -6.15 -0.15 -2.97
N ILE A 344 -6.40 -1.19 -3.78
CA ILE A 344 -7.73 -1.80 -3.86
C ILE A 344 -8.17 -2.39 -2.52
N ALA A 345 -7.24 -3.01 -1.80
CA ALA A 345 -7.49 -3.53 -0.48
C ALA A 345 -7.97 -2.43 0.49
N ILE A 346 -7.26 -1.30 0.53
CA ILE A 346 -7.63 -0.16 1.36
C ILE A 346 -8.98 0.44 0.96
N ILE A 347 -9.25 0.59 -0.34
CA ILE A 347 -10.55 1.07 -0.83
C ILE A 347 -11.68 0.15 -0.35
N LYS A 348 -11.54 -1.17 -0.59
CA LYS A 348 -12.53 -2.16 -0.16
C LYS A 348 -12.73 -2.14 1.37
N ALA A 349 -11.66 -1.93 2.14
CA ALA A 349 -11.74 -1.85 3.60
C ALA A 349 -12.51 -0.63 4.07
N PHE A 350 -12.31 0.55 3.46
CA PHE A 350 -13.10 1.75 3.76
C PHE A 350 -14.57 1.64 3.36
N LEU A 351 -14.91 0.81 2.37
CA LEU A 351 -16.30 0.56 1.98
C LEU A 351 -16.95 -0.58 2.80
N ALA A 352 -16.15 -1.37 3.51
CA ALA A 352 -16.63 -2.51 4.27
C ALA A 352 -17.26 -2.10 5.61
N ASN A 353 -18.30 -2.83 6.00
CA ASN A 353 -18.87 -2.79 7.35
C ASN A 353 -18.07 -3.65 8.35
N VAL A 354 -16.76 -3.79 8.13
CA VAL A 354 -15.85 -4.60 8.94
C VAL A 354 -14.65 -3.76 9.29
N ARG A 355 -14.35 -3.73 10.58
CA ARG A 355 -13.19 -3.06 11.14
C ARG A 355 -11.92 -3.81 10.73
N THR A 356 -11.10 -3.18 9.89
CA THR A 356 -9.87 -3.76 9.36
C THR A 356 -8.67 -3.14 10.05
N LEU A 357 -7.82 -3.97 10.68
CA LEU A 357 -6.55 -3.53 11.26
C LEU A 357 -5.49 -3.45 10.15
N VAL A 358 -4.87 -2.29 9.98
CA VAL A 358 -3.84 -2.05 8.97
C VAL A 358 -2.87 -0.97 9.43
N THR A 359 -1.67 -0.91 8.87
CA THR A 359 -0.78 0.23 9.03
C THR A 359 -0.88 1.16 7.83
N LEU A 360 -1.07 2.46 8.10
CA LEU A 360 -1.08 3.51 7.10
C LEU A 360 -0.28 4.70 7.61
N THR A 361 0.38 5.42 6.71
CA THR A 361 1.00 6.69 7.07
C THR A 361 -0.10 7.74 7.18
N LYS A 362 -0.20 8.40 8.33
CA LYS A 362 -1.13 9.51 8.56
C LYS A 362 -0.48 10.56 9.45
N ARG A 363 -1.04 11.77 9.46
CA ARG A 363 -0.72 12.77 10.48
C ARG A 363 -1.20 12.27 11.84
N THR A 364 -0.30 12.18 12.80
CA THR A 364 -0.54 11.65 14.15
C THR A 364 0.32 12.39 15.18
N SER A 365 -0.06 12.27 16.44
CA SER A 365 0.70 12.79 17.59
C SER A 365 1.36 11.63 18.32
N LEU A 366 2.69 11.60 18.32
CA LEU A 366 3.50 10.64 19.08
C LEU A 366 4.32 11.39 20.13
N GLY A 367 3.87 11.29 21.38
CA GLY A 367 4.32 12.18 22.46
C GLY A 367 3.98 13.63 22.11
N GLU A 368 4.97 14.52 22.19
CA GLU A 368 4.83 15.94 21.84
C GLU A 368 5.00 16.22 20.33
N ASN A 369 5.30 15.19 19.52
CA ASN A 369 5.63 15.37 18.12
C ASN A 369 4.40 15.17 17.24
N GLU A 370 4.08 16.16 16.43
CA GLU A 370 3.12 16.03 15.34
C GLU A 370 3.84 15.68 14.03
N ILE A 371 3.64 14.47 13.53
CA ILE A 371 4.38 13.94 12.38
C ILE A 371 3.47 13.13 11.45
N CYS A 372 3.95 12.81 10.24
CA CYS A 372 3.31 11.83 9.37
C CYS A 372 4.14 10.56 9.35
N ILE A 373 3.61 9.48 9.91
CA ILE A 373 4.33 8.21 10.03
C ILE A 373 3.37 7.03 9.96
N GLY A 374 3.86 5.85 9.56
CA GLY A 374 3.10 4.61 9.53
C GLY A 374 2.73 4.13 10.93
N VAL A 375 1.43 4.12 11.23
CA VAL A 375 0.88 3.64 12.51
C VAL A 375 -0.23 2.62 12.28
N PRO A 376 -0.45 1.66 13.19
CA PRO A 376 -1.56 0.74 13.12
C PRO A 376 -2.87 1.51 13.40
N LEU A 377 -3.87 1.24 12.56
CA LEU A 377 -5.17 1.89 12.57
C LEU A 377 -6.25 0.86 12.35
N PHE A 378 -7.44 1.18 12.81
CA PHE A 378 -8.63 0.52 12.31
C PHE A 378 -9.26 1.37 11.22
N ILE A 379 -9.56 0.75 10.08
CA ILE A 379 -10.29 1.38 8.99
C ILE A 379 -11.56 0.61 8.68
N SER A 380 -12.62 1.35 8.37
CA SER A 380 -13.90 0.81 7.91
C SER A 380 -14.73 1.92 7.28
N LYS A 381 -15.98 1.64 6.93
CA LYS A 381 -16.97 2.67 6.60
C LYS A 381 -17.18 3.70 7.70
N ASP A 382 -16.81 3.42 8.95
CA ASP A 382 -16.98 4.36 10.07
C ASP A 382 -15.81 5.34 10.19
N GLY A 383 -14.83 5.28 9.27
CA GLY A 383 -13.70 6.20 9.22
C GLY A 383 -12.37 5.55 9.55
N ILE A 384 -11.43 6.41 9.98
CA ILE A 384 -10.10 6.04 10.46
C ILE A 384 -10.07 6.17 11.97
N GLU A 385 -9.96 5.05 12.68
CA GLU A 385 -9.85 5.03 14.13
C GLU A 385 -8.39 4.77 14.53
N GLU A 386 -7.87 5.67 15.35
CA GLU A 386 -6.48 5.67 15.77
C GLU A 386 -6.28 4.79 16.98
N ILE A 387 -5.35 3.85 16.89
CA ILE A 387 -5.02 2.94 17.98
C ILE A 387 -4.14 3.67 19.00
N ASP A 388 -4.54 3.60 20.26
CA ASP A 388 -3.66 3.96 21.37
C ASP A 388 -2.58 2.87 21.49
N LEU A 389 -1.36 3.21 21.07
CA LEU A 389 -0.26 2.25 20.99
C LEU A 389 0.16 1.71 22.36
N ASP A 390 0.00 2.49 23.43
CA ASP A 390 0.28 2.06 24.80
C ASP A 390 -0.74 1.04 25.32
N SER A 391 -1.92 0.96 24.70
CA SER A 391 -2.93 -0.06 25.01
C SER A 391 -2.67 -1.42 24.33
N ILE A 392 -1.68 -1.49 23.43
CA ILE A 392 -1.32 -2.73 22.75
C ILE A 392 -0.63 -3.66 23.76
N GLU A 393 -1.20 -4.86 23.94
CA GLU A 393 -0.65 -5.88 24.83
C GLU A 393 0.80 -6.22 24.44
N ASN A 394 1.70 -6.21 25.43
CA ASN A 394 3.15 -6.47 25.26
C ASN A 394 3.92 -5.49 24.35
N PHE A 395 3.36 -4.32 23.98
CA PHE A 395 4.02 -3.33 23.11
C PHE A 395 5.46 -3.00 23.54
N ARG A 396 5.64 -2.68 24.84
CA ARG A 396 6.95 -2.37 25.44
C ARG A 396 7.81 -3.62 25.65
N ALA A 397 7.20 -4.76 25.99
CA ALA A 397 7.92 -6.02 26.18
C ALA A 397 8.60 -6.49 24.88
N TYR A 398 7.97 -6.23 23.72
CA TYR A 398 8.53 -6.48 22.41
C TYR A 398 9.45 -5.36 21.89
N ARG A 399 9.61 -4.26 22.64
CA ARG A 399 10.38 -3.06 22.27
C ARG A 399 9.86 -2.40 20.98
N ASP A 400 8.56 -2.50 20.72
CA ASP A 400 7.93 -1.84 19.58
C ASP A 400 7.94 -0.32 19.77
N ASP A 401 7.84 0.15 21.01
CA ASP A 401 7.97 1.55 21.42
C ASP A 401 9.35 2.13 21.10
N GLU A 402 10.42 1.39 21.36
CA GLU A 402 11.78 1.84 21.04
C GLU A 402 12.03 1.92 19.54
N GLN A 403 11.47 0.99 18.76
CA GLN A 403 11.53 1.05 17.30
C GLN A 403 10.79 2.30 16.80
N LEU A 404 9.61 2.57 17.34
CA LEU A 404 8.81 3.74 16.99
C LEU A 404 9.53 5.04 17.35
N PHE A 405 10.15 5.13 18.52
CA PHE A 405 10.94 6.30 18.91
C PHE A 405 12.08 6.56 17.92
N ARG A 406 12.80 5.53 17.50
CA ARG A 406 13.85 5.66 16.46
C ARG A 406 13.27 6.14 15.13
N ALA A 407 12.09 5.65 14.76
CA ALA A 407 11.42 6.09 13.55
C ALA A 407 11.03 7.57 13.60
N VAL A 408 10.55 8.06 14.75
CA VAL A 408 10.31 9.49 14.99
C VAL A 408 11.58 10.32 14.80
N GLU A 409 12.71 9.86 15.34
CA GLU A 409 14.00 10.58 15.19
C GLU A 409 14.51 10.57 13.75
N VAL A 410 14.34 9.46 13.01
CA VAL A 410 14.65 9.41 11.57
C VAL A 410 13.77 10.39 10.79
N PHE A 411 12.46 10.42 11.07
CA PHE A 411 11.53 11.36 10.44
C PHE A 411 11.98 12.81 10.67
N LYS A 412 12.27 13.17 11.93
CA LYS A 412 12.77 14.51 12.27
C LYS A 412 14.05 14.81 11.52
N ASN A 413 15.07 13.97 11.59
CA ASN A 413 16.33 14.25 10.90
C ASN A 413 16.17 14.47 9.39
N LYS A 414 15.20 13.78 8.76
CA LYS A 414 14.90 13.92 7.33
C LYS A 414 14.11 15.19 7.00
N TYR A 415 13.15 15.58 7.83
CA TYR A 415 12.18 16.66 7.54
C TYR A 415 12.35 17.91 8.39
N SER A 416 13.22 17.90 9.41
CA SER A 416 13.55 19.03 10.30
C SER A 416 14.64 19.96 9.74
N CYS A 417 15.11 19.73 8.50
CA CYS A 417 15.93 20.73 7.82
C CYS A 417 15.00 21.89 7.36
N PRO A 418 15.25 23.14 7.77
CA PRO A 418 14.30 24.22 7.61
C PRO A 418 14.02 24.53 6.13
N ALA A 419 12.76 24.91 5.88
CA ALA A 419 12.36 25.64 4.68
C ALA A 419 13.07 26.99 4.56
#